data_AF-A0AAN9I568-F1
#
_entry.id   AF-A0AAN9I568-F1
#
_cell.length_a   1.000
_cell.length_b   1.000
_cell.length_c   1.000
_cell.angle_alpha   90.00
_cell.angle_beta   90.00
_cell.angle_gamma   90.00
#
_symmetry.space_group_name_H-M   'P 1'
#
loop_
_entity.id
_entity.type
_entity.pdbx_description
1 polymer ?
#
loop_
_entity_poly.entity_id
_entity_poly.type
_entity_poly.pdbx_seq_one_letter_code
_entity_poly.pdbx_strand_id
1 'polypeptide(L)'
;METLFATKSASHFKPKLSPNNPKPQFTSLLPIRHKPIRSLAVSATLQNQQHQQPPKLAEDDSYGEVKGIIGSRALDGATGMEYLIEWTDGHAPSWVPSDFIAKDVVAEYETPWWTAAKKADESALKTIIDSGDGRDVDAVDADGRTALLFVAGLGSEPCVRLLAEAGANLDHRDNGGGLAALHMAAGYVKPGVAKLLLDLGADPEAVDDRGRTALDLAKELLSATPKGNPMQFGRRIGLEGVIRVLEGAVFEYAQVQGIVEKRGKGENLEYLVRWKDGGANEWVKAKFVAEDLVRDYEAGLEYAVAEAVLGRRVGDERKPEFLVKWADLEEPTWEPEENVDPELVKVFEESSQQAQPVNNNGPAVVLSNQDL
;
A
#
# COMPACT_ATOMS: atom_id res chain seq x y z
N MET A 1 37.00 -14.91 -35.89
CA MET A 1 35.63 -15.39 -36.09
C MET A 1 34.77 -14.73 -35.04
N GLU A 2 33.87 -13.89 -35.53
CA GLU A 2 32.62 -13.40 -34.93
C GLU A 2 32.63 -12.76 -33.53
N THR A 3 32.46 -11.44 -33.60
CA THR A 3 31.92 -10.50 -32.62
C THR A 3 30.54 -10.92 -32.11
N LEU A 4 30.36 -10.94 -30.79
CA LEU A 4 29.04 -10.87 -30.13
C LEU A 4 29.11 -9.74 -29.10
N PHE A 5 28.99 -8.49 -29.56
CA PHE A 5 28.49 -7.43 -28.70
C PHE A 5 27.00 -7.70 -28.50
N ALA A 6 26.65 -8.19 -27.32
CA ALA A 6 25.26 -8.22 -26.89
C ALA A 6 24.82 -6.76 -26.67
N THR A 7 24.29 -6.13 -27.72
CA THR A 7 23.61 -4.84 -27.59
C THR A 7 22.36 -5.06 -26.74
N LYS A 8 22.29 -4.35 -25.60
CA LYS A 8 21.03 -4.18 -24.88
C LYS A 8 19.99 -3.65 -25.87
N SER A 9 18.84 -4.31 -25.95
CA SER A 9 17.71 -3.81 -26.74
C SER A 9 17.28 -2.43 -26.22
N ALA A 10 17.43 -1.42 -27.07
CA ALA A 10 17.09 -0.02 -26.80
C ALA A 10 15.65 0.25 -27.25
N SER A 11 14.77 0.60 -26.31
CA SER A 11 13.31 0.71 -26.49
C SER A 11 12.85 2.16 -26.55
N HIS A 12 12.19 2.58 -27.63
CA HIS A 12 11.83 3.98 -27.93
C HIS A 12 10.54 4.12 -28.78
N PHE A 13 10.08 5.34 -29.05
CA PHE A 13 8.77 5.64 -29.65
C PHE A 13 8.79 5.68 -31.18
N LYS A 14 7.73 5.15 -31.82
CA LYS A 14 7.46 5.23 -33.27
C LYS A 14 5.97 5.48 -33.55
N PRO A 15 5.55 5.92 -34.76
CA PRO A 15 4.14 6.06 -35.10
C PRO A 15 3.38 4.72 -35.23
N LYS A 16 2.12 4.65 -34.79
CA LYS A 16 1.26 3.46 -34.91
C LYS A 16 0.91 3.09 -36.36
N LEU A 17 1.26 1.86 -36.77
CA LEU A 17 0.80 1.21 -38.01
C LEU A 17 0.04 -0.10 -37.64
N SER A 18 -1.24 -0.24 -37.99
CA SER A 18 -2.06 -1.44 -37.60
C SER A 18 -1.92 -2.63 -38.58
N PRO A 19 -2.16 -3.91 -38.16
CA PRO A 19 -1.72 -4.57 -36.92
C PRO A 19 -1.25 -6.06 -37.10
N ASN A 20 -0.17 -6.51 -36.43
CA ASN A 20 -0.06 -7.79 -35.68
C ASN A 20 1.36 -8.11 -35.12
N ASN A 21 1.48 -8.18 -33.77
CA ASN A 21 2.44 -8.97 -32.93
C ASN A 21 3.97 -8.62 -32.94
N PRO A 22 4.80 -9.06 -31.95
CA PRO A 22 4.78 -8.94 -30.47
C PRO A 22 5.95 -8.11 -29.84
N LYS A 23 5.77 -7.78 -28.54
CA LYS A 23 6.60 -7.10 -27.48
C LYS A 23 8.14 -7.04 -27.63
N PRO A 24 8.79 -5.91 -27.22
CA PRO A 24 9.52 -5.83 -25.92
C PRO A 24 9.16 -4.65 -24.97
N GLN A 25 9.96 -4.43 -23.91
CA GLN A 25 9.62 -3.86 -22.58
C GLN A 25 10.23 -2.46 -22.23
N PHE A 26 9.61 -1.75 -21.25
CA PHE A 26 10.04 -0.59 -20.40
C PHE A 26 9.64 0.85 -20.85
N THR A 27 9.37 1.87 -20.00
CA THR A 27 8.77 2.00 -18.63
C THR A 27 8.25 3.43 -18.43
N SER A 28 6.97 3.58 -18.08
CA SER A 28 6.49 4.67 -17.20
C SER A 28 5.68 4.06 -16.06
N LEU A 29 5.79 4.65 -14.86
CA LEU A 29 5.06 4.23 -13.67
C LEU A 29 3.73 4.97 -13.64
N LEU A 30 2.61 4.25 -13.66
CA LEU A 30 1.32 4.87 -13.46
C LEU A 30 0.86 4.80 -12.01
N PRO A 31 0.24 5.87 -11.49
CA PRO A 31 -0.50 5.80 -10.26
C PRO A 31 -1.63 4.77 -10.33
N ILE A 32 -1.69 3.95 -9.30
CA ILE A 32 -2.88 3.30 -8.77
C ILE A 32 -3.32 2.06 -9.54
N ARG A 33 -2.83 0.92 -9.05
CA ARG A 33 -3.53 -0.36 -9.05
C ARG A 33 -3.68 -0.84 -7.61
N HIS A 34 -4.75 -1.57 -7.27
CA HIS A 34 -4.88 -2.18 -5.95
C HIS A 34 -3.71 -3.14 -5.72
N LYS A 35 -3.03 -3.01 -4.56
CA LYS A 35 -1.95 -3.92 -4.20
C LYS A 35 -2.49 -5.34 -4.05
N PRO A 36 -1.83 -6.36 -4.64
CA PRO A 36 -2.15 -7.74 -4.31
C PRO A 36 -1.83 -7.99 -2.84
N ILE A 37 -2.86 -8.40 -2.07
CA ILE A 37 -2.79 -8.56 -0.63
C ILE A 37 -1.78 -9.67 -0.30
N ARG A 38 -0.69 -9.31 0.41
CA ARG A 38 0.11 -10.30 1.15
C ARG A 38 -0.63 -10.59 2.44
N SER A 39 -1.57 -11.52 2.35
CA SER A 39 -2.08 -12.23 3.52
C SER A 39 -0.89 -13.00 4.10
N LEU A 40 -0.22 -12.41 5.09
CA LEU A 40 0.51 -13.22 6.05
C LEU A 40 -0.55 -13.92 6.88
N ALA A 41 -0.89 -15.14 6.46
CA ALA A 41 -1.59 -16.07 7.33
C ALA A 41 -0.71 -16.27 8.56
N VAL A 42 -1.00 -15.51 9.62
CA VAL A 42 -0.54 -15.84 10.95
C VAL A 42 -1.16 -17.20 11.22
N SER A 43 -0.30 -18.21 11.27
CA SER A 43 -0.71 -19.55 11.65
C SER A 43 -1.23 -19.45 13.07
N ALA A 44 -2.55 -19.37 13.21
CA ALA A 44 -3.21 -19.57 14.48
C ALA A 44 -2.82 -20.96 14.95
N THR A 45 -1.97 -21.02 15.97
CA THR A 45 -1.72 -22.26 16.69
C THR A 45 -3.06 -22.68 17.27
N LEU A 46 -3.73 -23.63 16.61
CA LEU A 46 -4.91 -24.31 17.12
C LEU A 46 -4.47 -25.05 18.38
N GLN A 47 -4.60 -24.37 19.52
CA GLN A 47 -4.58 -25.03 20.81
C GLN A 47 -5.84 -25.87 20.87
N ASN A 48 -5.63 -27.17 20.89
CA ASN A 48 -6.62 -28.22 20.88
C ASN A 48 -7.58 -28.05 22.08
N GLN A 49 -8.67 -27.28 21.92
CA GLN A 49 -9.75 -27.22 22.89
C GLN A 49 -10.64 -28.44 22.66
N GLN A 50 -10.45 -29.44 23.53
CA GLN A 50 -11.37 -30.56 23.65
C GLN A 50 -12.78 -30.01 23.87
N HIS A 51 -13.69 -30.35 22.96
CA HIS A 51 -15.12 -30.17 23.13
C HIS A 51 -15.56 -30.90 24.41
N GLN A 52 -15.69 -30.18 25.50
CA GLN A 52 -16.47 -30.66 26.64
C GLN A 52 -17.92 -30.24 26.39
N GLN A 53 -18.80 -31.24 26.29
CA GLN A 53 -20.24 -31.04 26.33
C GLN A 53 -20.60 -30.21 27.58
N PRO A 54 -21.63 -29.35 27.52
CA PRO A 54 -22.06 -28.60 28.69
C PRO A 54 -22.33 -29.58 29.84
N PRO A 55 -21.76 -29.36 31.03
CA PRO A 55 -22.04 -30.22 32.16
C PRO A 55 -23.54 -30.13 32.45
N LYS A 56 -24.18 -31.29 32.58
CA LYS A 56 -25.54 -31.36 33.12
C LYS A 56 -25.52 -30.66 34.48
N LEU A 57 -26.30 -29.58 34.58
CA LEU A 57 -26.55 -28.85 35.81
C LEU A 57 -27.01 -29.85 36.89
N ALA A 58 -26.11 -30.13 37.83
CA ALA A 58 -26.49 -30.71 39.10
C ALA A 58 -27.08 -29.57 39.93
N GLU A 59 -28.32 -29.74 40.37
CA GLU A 59 -29.02 -28.86 41.30
C GLU A 59 -28.27 -28.84 42.64
N ASP A 60 -27.33 -27.92 42.79
CA ASP A 60 -26.82 -27.49 44.08
C ASP A 60 -26.69 -25.96 44.04
N ASP A 61 -27.77 -25.28 44.43
CA ASP A 61 -27.94 -23.81 44.40
C ASP A 61 -27.06 -23.08 45.44
N SER A 62 -25.92 -23.64 45.84
CA SER A 62 -24.94 -23.00 46.70
C SER A 62 -24.01 -22.12 45.86
N TYR A 63 -24.47 -20.90 45.56
CA TYR A 63 -23.61 -19.86 44.98
C TYR A 63 -22.47 -19.54 45.96
N GLY A 64 -21.26 -20.02 45.63
CA GLY A 64 -20.05 -19.73 46.39
C GLY A 64 -19.73 -18.24 46.39
N GLU A 65 -19.14 -17.73 47.48
CA GLU A 65 -18.72 -16.34 47.54
C GLU A 65 -17.48 -16.12 46.63
N VAL A 66 -17.51 -15.06 45.81
CA VAL A 66 -16.43 -14.71 44.89
C VAL A 66 -15.24 -14.17 45.68
N LYS A 67 -14.08 -14.81 45.59
CA LYS A 67 -12.82 -14.31 46.17
C LYS A 67 -12.20 -13.23 45.29
N GLY A 68 -12.26 -13.41 43.97
CA GLY A 68 -11.76 -12.45 43.00
C GLY A 68 -11.83 -12.96 41.56
N ILE A 69 -11.62 -12.06 40.61
CA ILE A 69 -11.46 -12.38 39.18
C ILE A 69 -9.97 -12.55 38.89
N ILE A 70 -9.62 -13.67 38.25
CA ILE A 70 -8.23 -14.07 37.93
C ILE A 70 -8.04 -14.34 36.42
N GLY A 71 -8.98 -13.88 35.60
CA GLY A 71 -9.01 -14.09 34.16
C GLY A 71 -10.22 -13.47 33.51
N SER A 72 -10.08 -13.05 32.26
CA SER A 72 -11.21 -12.58 31.45
C SER A 72 -11.08 -13.10 30.02
N ARG A 73 -12.21 -13.27 29.34
CA ARG A 73 -12.26 -13.54 27.90
C ARG A 73 -13.50 -12.93 27.27
N ALA A 74 -13.36 -12.38 26.07
CA ALA A 74 -14.50 -11.95 25.27
C ALA A 74 -15.25 -13.17 24.72
N LEU A 75 -16.58 -13.09 24.71
CA LEU A 75 -17.42 -14.06 24.01
C LEU A 75 -17.35 -13.86 22.50
N ASP A 76 -17.54 -14.93 21.74
CA ASP A 76 -17.61 -14.89 20.28
C ASP A 76 -18.57 -13.80 19.80
N GLY A 77 -18.09 -13.01 18.84
CA GLY A 77 -18.86 -11.90 18.26
C GLY A 77 -19.02 -10.68 19.17
N ALA A 78 -18.16 -10.49 20.18
CA ALA A 78 -18.17 -9.31 21.05
C ALA A 78 -19.51 -9.09 21.78
N THR A 79 -20.20 -10.19 22.11
CA THR A 79 -21.55 -10.18 22.70
C THR A 79 -21.54 -10.00 24.22
N GLY A 80 -20.39 -10.18 24.87
CA GLY A 80 -20.22 -10.04 26.31
C GLY A 80 -18.86 -10.54 26.79
N MET A 81 -18.69 -10.58 28.10
CA MET A 81 -17.46 -11.03 28.77
C MET A 81 -17.75 -12.23 29.68
N GLU A 82 -16.80 -13.16 29.74
CA GLU A 82 -16.72 -14.16 30.80
C GLU A 82 -15.48 -13.91 31.66
N TYR A 83 -15.60 -14.27 32.93
CA TYR A 83 -14.53 -14.09 33.91
C TYR A 83 -14.20 -15.42 34.59
N LEU A 84 -12.91 -15.65 34.81
CA LEU A 84 -12.43 -16.79 35.57
C LEU A 84 -12.46 -16.41 37.05
N ILE A 85 -13.34 -17.07 37.80
CA ILE A 85 -13.60 -16.77 39.21
C ILE A 85 -12.76 -17.67 40.11
N GLU A 86 -12.03 -17.08 41.05
CA GLU A 86 -11.51 -17.78 42.22
C GLU A 86 -12.57 -17.73 43.34
N TRP A 87 -12.90 -18.89 43.91
CA TRP A 87 -13.94 -19.03 44.94
C TRP A 87 -13.36 -19.04 46.34
N THR A 88 -14.07 -18.48 47.34
CA THR A 88 -13.61 -18.46 48.74
C THR A 88 -13.74 -19.82 49.45
N ASP A 89 -14.67 -20.65 49.01
CA ASP A 89 -14.99 -21.98 49.55
C ASP A 89 -14.01 -23.09 49.12
N GLY A 90 -13.02 -22.74 48.29
CA GLY A 90 -11.98 -23.66 47.84
C GLY A 90 -12.38 -24.49 46.62
N HIS A 91 -13.50 -24.19 45.96
CA HIS A 91 -13.80 -24.76 44.65
C HIS A 91 -12.76 -24.36 43.60
N ALA A 92 -12.58 -25.24 42.60
CA ALA A 92 -11.67 -24.97 41.49
C ALA A 92 -12.14 -23.74 40.70
N PRO A 93 -11.23 -22.88 40.19
CA PRO A 93 -11.63 -21.72 39.41
C PRO A 93 -12.46 -22.09 38.19
N SER A 94 -13.49 -21.30 37.90
CA SER A 94 -14.44 -21.57 36.81
C SER A 94 -14.84 -20.31 36.05
N TRP A 95 -15.07 -20.45 34.75
CA TRP A 95 -15.56 -19.38 33.88
C TRP A 95 -17.04 -19.12 34.14
N VAL A 96 -17.37 -17.85 34.41
CA VAL A 96 -18.73 -17.40 34.69
C VAL A 96 -19.04 -16.17 33.81
N PRO A 97 -20.18 -16.12 33.11
CA PRO A 97 -20.58 -14.93 32.36
C PRO A 97 -20.78 -13.73 33.26
N SER A 98 -20.48 -12.53 32.74
CA SER A 98 -20.57 -11.26 33.48
C SER A 98 -21.91 -11.05 34.17
N ASP A 99 -23.01 -11.55 33.59
CA ASP A 99 -24.38 -11.39 34.10
C ASP A 99 -24.62 -12.11 35.44
N PHE A 100 -23.78 -13.09 35.79
CA PHE A 100 -23.88 -13.87 37.02
C PHE A 100 -22.91 -13.40 38.12
N ILE A 101 -22.14 -12.34 37.87
CA ILE A 101 -21.17 -11.79 38.81
C ILE A 101 -21.67 -10.42 39.28
N ALA A 102 -21.41 -10.10 40.55
CA ALA A 102 -21.78 -8.79 41.09
C ALA A 102 -21.07 -7.66 40.31
N LYS A 103 -21.83 -6.61 39.96
CA LYS A 103 -21.36 -5.53 39.08
C LYS A 103 -20.16 -4.76 39.65
N ASP A 104 -20.08 -4.64 40.97
CA ASP A 104 -18.97 -4.02 41.69
C ASP A 104 -17.68 -4.84 41.58
N VAL A 105 -17.76 -6.16 41.68
CA VAL A 105 -16.61 -7.07 41.50
C VAL A 105 -16.07 -6.97 40.06
N VAL A 106 -16.96 -7.01 39.06
CA VAL A 106 -16.55 -6.80 37.65
C VAL A 106 -15.96 -5.41 37.46
N ALA A 107 -16.57 -4.37 38.03
CA ALA A 107 -16.06 -3.01 37.91
C ALA A 107 -14.69 -2.84 38.56
N GLU A 108 -14.40 -3.47 39.70
CA GLU A 108 -13.09 -3.42 40.35
C GLU A 108 -11.99 -4.01 39.44
N TYR A 109 -12.30 -5.09 38.73
CA TYR A 109 -11.38 -5.72 37.77
C TYR A 109 -11.24 -4.94 36.44
N GLU A 110 -12.33 -4.34 35.94
CA GLU A 110 -12.36 -3.67 34.64
C GLU A 110 -11.93 -2.19 34.67
N THR A 111 -12.22 -1.48 35.77
CA THR A 111 -11.97 -0.04 35.87
C THR A 111 -10.51 0.36 35.64
N PRO A 112 -9.50 -0.35 36.18
CA PRO A 112 -8.09 -0.03 35.93
C PRO A 112 -7.74 -0.09 34.44
N TRP A 113 -8.21 -1.13 33.74
CA TRP A 113 -7.98 -1.32 32.30
C TRP A 113 -8.59 -0.21 31.47
N TRP A 114 -9.88 0.07 31.65
CA TRP A 114 -10.56 1.11 30.89
C TRP A 114 -10.04 2.51 31.21
N THR A 115 -9.59 2.74 32.45
CA THR A 115 -8.95 4.00 32.82
C THR A 115 -7.61 4.17 32.11
N ALA A 116 -6.80 3.12 32.04
CA ALA A 116 -5.52 3.14 31.33
C ALA A 116 -5.72 3.34 29.82
N ALA A 117 -6.64 2.59 29.20
CA ALA A 117 -6.97 2.72 27.78
C ALA A 117 -7.50 4.13 27.42
N LYS A 118 -8.45 4.67 28.19
CA LYS A 118 -9.04 6.01 27.93
C LYS A 118 -8.07 7.17 28.16
N LYS A 119 -6.98 6.94 28.90
CA LYS A 119 -5.89 7.92 29.10
C LYS A 119 -4.70 7.66 28.18
N ALA A 120 -4.72 6.58 27.41
CA ALA A 120 -3.57 6.06 26.68
C ALA A 120 -2.31 5.94 27.57
N ASP A 121 -2.50 5.39 28.78
CA ASP A 121 -1.42 5.15 29.74
C ASP A 121 -0.73 3.82 29.44
N GLU A 122 0.36 3.90 28.67
CA GLU A 122 1.18 2.75 28.27
C GLU A 122 1.69 1.97 29.49
N SER A 123 2.12 2.66 30.54
CA SER A 123 2.73 2.02 31.72
C SER A 123 1.73 1.21 32.52
N ALA A 124 0.51 1.76 32.69
CA ALA A 124 -0.58 1.07 33.36
C ALA A 124 -1.08 -0.12 32.53
N LEU A 125 -1.28 0.06 31.21
CA LEU A 125 -1.67 -1.04 30.31
C LEU A 125 -0.64 -2.17 30.36
N LYS A 126 0.65 -1.84 30.27
CA LYS A 126 1.72 -2.83 30.31
C LYS A 126 1.74 -3.60 31.63
N THR A 127 1.62 -2.90 32.75
CA THR A 127 1.58 -3.54 34.08
C THR A 127 0.41 -4.52 34.20
N ILE A 128 -0.76 -4.16 33.65
CA ILE A 128 -1.96 -5.02 33.66
C ILE A 128 -1.78 -6.24 32.73
N ILE A 129 -1.17 -6.07 31.56
CA ILE A 129 -0.89 -7.18 30.63
C ILE A 129 0.14 -8.15 31.24
N ASP A 130 1.18 -7.60 31.87
CA ASP A 130 2.29 -8.35 32.47
C ASP A 130 1.92 -9.02 33.82
N SER A 131 0.76 -8.71 34.42
CA SER A 131 0.38 -9.23 35.76
C SER A 131 0.17 -10.74 35.80
N GLY A 132 -0.07 -11.36 34.63
CA GLY A 132 -0.28 -12.80 34.52
C GLY A 132 -1.70 -13.26 34.89
N ASP A 133 -2.63 -12.33 35.14
CA ASP A 133 -4.02 -12.61 35.53
C ASP A 133 -4.88 -13.12 34.36
N GLY A 134 -4.28 -13.70 33.30
CA GLY A 134 -5.01 -14.27 32.17
C GLY A 134 -6.00 -13.30 31.50
N ARG A 135 -5.72 -12.00 31.53
CA ARG A 135 -6.60 -10.97 31.00
C ARG A 135 -6.59 -10.98 29.48
N ASP A 136 -7.79 -11.00 28.91
CA ASP A 136 -7.97 -10.83 27.47
C ASP A 136 -7.71 -9.39 27.04
N VAL A 137 -6.78 -9.22 26.10
CA VAL A 137 -6.39 -7.95 25.50
C VAL A 137 -7.53 -7.37 24.65
N ASP A 138 -8.35 -8.24 24.07
CA ASP A 138 -9.54 -7.90 23.29
C ASP A 138 -10.81 -7.89 24.15
N ALA A 139 -10.68 -7.71 25.47
CA ALA A 139 -11.81 -7.41 26.33
C ALA A 139 -12.61 -6.22 25.77
N VAL A 140 -13.94 -6.36 25.76
CA VAL A 140 -14.86 -5.39 25.16
C VAL A 140 -15.68 -4.64 26.21
N ASP A 141 -15.97 -3.37 25.95
CA ASP A 141 -16.93 -2.60 26.74
C ASP A 141 -18.38 -2.86 26.29
N ALA A 142 -19.34 -2.14 26.88
CA ALA A 142 -20.76 -2.28 26.54
C ALA A 142 -21.11 -1.91 25.09
N ASP A 143 -20.27 -1.14 24.39
CA ASP A 143 -20.42 -0.79 22.98
C ASP A 143 -19.65 -1.78 22.07
N GLY A 144 -19.06 -2.85 22.63
CA GLY A 144 -18.23 -3.79 21.90
C GLY A 144 -16.84 -3.25 21.55
N ARG A 145 -16.35 -2.21 22.22
CA ARG A 145 -15.05 -1.60 21.92
C ARG A 145 -13.93 -2.23 22.73
N THR A 146 -12.82 -2.56 22.08
CA THR A 146 -11.58 -2.96 22.75
C THR A 146 -10.72 -1.75 23.13
N ALA A 147 -9.70 -1.97 23.97
CA ALA A 147 -8.73 -0.94 24.31
C ALA A 147 -8.02 -0.35 23.07
N LEU A 148 -7.80 -1.16 22.04
CA LEU A 148 -7.15 -0.75 20.79
C LEU A 148 -7.91 0.37 20.09
N LEU A 149 -9.25 0.30 20.05
CA LEU A 149 -10.09 1.34 19.44
C LEU A 149 -9.94 2.69 20.16
N PHE A 150 -9.85 2.69 21.49
CA PHE A 150 -9.64 3.91 22.28
C PHE A 150 -8.27 4.53 22.01
N VAL A 151 -7.20 3.75 22.15
CA VAL A 151 -5.84 4.29 22.01
C VAL A 151 -5.55 4.71 20.56
N ALA A 152 -6.17 4.06 19.58
CA ALA A 152 -6.10 4.45 18.18
C ALA A 152 -6.76 5.82 17.94
N GLY A 153 -7.95 6.05 18.50
CA GLY A 153 -8.64 7.34 18.42
C GLY A 153 -7.92 8.46 19.19
N LEU A 154 -7.25 8.13 20.29
CA LEU A 154 -6.43 9.09 21.06
C LEU A 154 -5.12 9.44 20.33
N GLY A 155 -4.62 8.55 19.47
CA GLY A 155 -3.40 8.76 18.70
C GLY A 155 -2.13 8.25 19.39
N SER A 156 -2.24 7.30 20.31
CA SER A 156 -1.11 6.78 21.06
C SER A 156 -0.44 5.61 20.34
N GLU A 157 0.59 5.91 19.55
CA GLU A 157 1.41 4.88 18.90
C GLU A 157 2.06 3.87 19.87
N PRO A 158 2.57 4.27 21.05
CA PRO A 158 3.15 3.31 21.99
C PRO A 158 2.12 2.30 22.52
N CYS A 159 0.92 2.76 22.88
CA CYS A 159 -0.15 1.87 23.34
C CYS A 159 -0.64 0.94 22.23
N VAL A 160 -0.76 1.43 21.00
CA VAL A 160 -1.14 0.60 19.84
C VAL A 160 -0.12 -0.51 19.62
N ARG A 161 1.18 -0.19 19.69
CA ARG A 161 2.26 -1.17 19.58
C ARG A 161 2.18 -2.21 20.71
N LEU A 162 2.04 -1.76 21.95
CA LEU A 162 1.93 -2.63 23.12
C LEU A 162 0.79 -3.63 22.99
N LEU A 163 -0.42 -3.15 22.63
CA LEU A 163 -1.59 -4.01 22.48
C LEU A 163 -1.42 -5.00 21.31
N ALA A 164 -0.83 -4.56 20.19
CA ALA A 164 -0.55 -5.45 19.06
C ALA A 164 0.50 -6.52 19.40
N GLU A 165 1.56 -6.16 20.13
CA GLU A 165 2.56 -7.11 20.65
C GLU A 165 1.95 -8.12 21.64
N ALA A 166 0.91 -7.71 22.37
CA ALA A 166 0.13 -8.58 23.24
C ALA A 166 -0.93 -9.43 22.50
N GLY A 167 -1.01 -9.31 21.17
CA GLY A 167 -1.88 -10.14 20.33
C GLY A 167 -3.29 -9.59 20.09
N ALA A 168 -3.52 -8.29 20.30
CA ALA A 168 -4.81 -7.65 20.01
C ALA A 168 -5.24 -7.83 18.55
N ASN A 169 -6.52 -8.09 18.33
CA ASN A 169 -7.12 -8.12 16.99
C ASN A 169 -7.22 -6.70 16.40
N LEU A 170 -6.38 -6.41 15.40
CA LEU A 170 -6.33 -5.11 14.74
C LEU A 170 -7.61 -4.77 13.95
N ASP A 171 -8.32 -5.80 13.50
CA ASP A 171 -9.52 -5.70 12.65
C ASP A 171 -10.82 -5.92 13.45
N HIS A 172 -10.73 -5.90 14.79
CA HIS A 172 -11.92 -5.95 15.65
C HIS A 172 -12.88 -4.79 15.34
N ARG A 173 -14.18 -5.09 15.29
CA ARG A 173 -15.24 -4.14 14.94
C ARG A 173 -16.13 -3.89 16.15
N ASP A 174 -16.40 -2.63 16.46
CA ASP A 174 -17.35 -2.28 17.52
C ASP A 174 -18.81 -2.58 17.13
N ASN A 175 -19.69 -2.67 18.13
CA ASN A 175 -21.12 -2.93 17.92
C ASN A 175 -21.90 -1.65 17.55
N GLY A 176 -21.29 -0.47 17.75
CA GLY A 176 -21.94 0.83 17.53
C GLY A 176 -21.98 1.29 16.07
N GLY A 177 -21.09 0.76 15.22
CA GLY A 177 -21.12 1.01 13.78
C GLY A 177 -20.15 0.17 12.97
N GLY A 178 -19.64 -0.92 13.55
CA GLY A 178 -18.68 -1.80 12.90
C GLY A 178 -17.31 -1.16 12.71
N LEU A 179 -16.93 -0.17 13.53
CA LEU A 179 -15.70 0.59 13.36
C LEU A 179 -14.51 -0.18 13.93
N ALA A 180 -13.46 -0.30 13.13
CA ALA A 180 -12.17 -0.88 13.52
C ALA A 180 -11.12 0.18 13.92
N ALA A 181 -9.96 -0.25 14.39
CA ALA A 181 -8.88 0.64 14.83
C ALA A 181 -8.45 1.65 13.74
N LEU A 182 -8.39 1.22 12.46
CA LEU A 182 -8.10 2.10 11.33
C LEU A 182 -9.17 3.18 11.12
N HIS A 183 -10.44 2.85 11.35
CA HIS A 183 -11.54 3.83 11.30
C HIS A 183 -11.42 4.86 12.42
N MET A 184 -11.05 4.44 13.63
CA MET A 184 -10.81 5.36 14.75
C MET A 184 -9.63 6.30 14.44
N ALA A 185 -8.51 5.76 13.96
CA ALA A 185 -7.37 6.57 13.56
C ALA A 185 -7.73 7.57 12.45
N ALA A 186 -8.54 7.17 11.47
CA ALA A 186 -9.01 8.04 10.41
C ALA A 186 -9.97 9.13 10.90
N GLY A 187 -10.99 8.76 11.67
CA GLY A 187 -12.02 9.66 12.20
C GLY A 187 -11.47 10.73 13.15
N TYR A 188 -10.50 10.35 13.98
CA TYR A 188 -9.82 11.24 14.92
C TYR A 188 -8.53 11.87 14.35
N VAL A 189 -8.26 11.67 13.05
CA VAL A 189 -7.19 12.35 12.32
C VAL A 189 -5.79 12.05 12.89
N LYS A 190 -5.48 10.76 13.03
CA LYS A 190 -4.23 10.21 13.61
C LYS A 190 -3.39 9.50 12.54
N PRO A 191 -2.68 10.23 11.67
CA PRO A 191 -1.92 9.63 10.56
C PRO A 191 -0.77 8.72 11.02
N GLY A 192 -0.14 9.02 12.15
CA GLY A 192 0.94 8.19 12.72
C GLY A 192 0.44 6.82 13.17
N VAL A 193 -0.68 6.79 13.90
CA VAL A 193 -1.37 5.54 14.27
C VAL A 193 -1.89 4.79 13.05
N ALA A 194 -2.50 5.48 12.08
CA ALA A 194 -2.98 4.82 10.86
C ALA A 194 -1.83 4.11 10.14
N LYS A 195 -0.67 4.76 10.03
CA LYS A 195 0.53 4.15 9.45
C LYS A 195 0.99 2.95 10.26
N LEU A 196 1.07 3.09 11.59
CA LEU A 196 1.50 2.01 12.48
C LEU A 196 0.59 0.77 12.37
N LEU A 197 -0.73 0.96 12.36
CA LEU A 197 -1.70 -0.13 12.20
C LEU A 197 -1.49 -0.89 10.89
N LEU A 198 -1.26 -0.17 9.78
CA LEU A 198 -0.94 -0.78 8.49
C LEU A 198 0.40 -1.52 8.51
N ASP A 199 1.43 -0.93 9.12
CA ASP A 199 2.74 -1.56 9.28
C ASP A 199 2.66 -2.85 10.14
N LEU A 200 1.70 -2.92 11.06
CA LEU A 200 1.40 -4.09 11.89
C LEU A 200 0.48 -5.12 11.21
N GLY A 201 -0.05 -4.82 10.02
CA GLY A 201 -0.85 -5.74 9.22
C GLY A 201 -2.36 -5.63 9.35
N ALA A 202 -2.89 -4.51 9.88
CA ALA A 202 -4.34 -4.24 9.85
C ALA A 202 -4.86 -4.19 8.41
N ASP A 203 -6.08 -4.68 8.17
CA ASP A 203 -6.69 -4.72 6.85
C ASP A 203 -7.19 -3.32 6.41
N PRO A 204 -6.57 -2.67 5.39
CA PRO A 204 -7.02 -1.37 4.91
C PRO A 204 -8.39 -1.40 4.22
N GLU A 205 -8.87 -2.57 3.80
CA GLU A 205 -10.12 -2.77 3.08
C GLU A 205 -11.27 -3.21 4.00
N ALA A 206 -11.03 -3.36 5.31
CA ALA A 206 -12.09 -3.63 6.27
C ALA A 206 -13.15 -2.52 6.25
N VAL A 207 -14.43 -2.92 6.20
CA VAL A 207 -15.56 -1.99 6.08
C VAL A 207 -16.36 -1.87 7.38
N ASP A 208 -16.85 -0.65 7.65
CA ASP A 208 -17.84 -0.37 8.69
C ASP A 208 -19.26 -0.83 8.29
N ASP A 209 -20.23 -0.67 9.18
CA ASP A 209 -21.63 -1.08 8.91
C ASP A 209 -22.31 -0.27 7.80
N ARG A 210 -21.70 0.86 7.38
CA ARG A 210 -22.15 1.67 6.25
C ARG A 210 -21.44 1.26 4.95
N GLY A 211 -20.60 0.23 4.98
CA GLY A 211 -19.82 -0.23 3.83
C GLY A 211 -18.65 0.69 3.49
N ARG A 212 -18.19 1.54 4.41
CA ARG A 212 -17.07 2.45 4.19
C ARG A 212 -15.80 1.83 4.70
N THR A 213 -14.72 1.94 3.95
CA THR A 213 -13.36 1.70 4.45
C THR A 213 -12.89 2.89 5.30
N ALA A 214 -11.77 2.73 6.01
CA ALA A 214 -11.12 3.85 6.70
C ALA A 214 -10.72 4.98 5.72
N LEU A 215 -10.38 4.64 4.47
CA LEU A 215 -10.05 5.60 3.41
C LEU A 215 -11.29 6.39 2.97
N ASP A 216 -12.42 5.71 2.78
CA ASP A 216 -13.69 6.34 2.43
C ASP A 216 -14.15 7.29 3.53
N LEU A 217 -14.07 6.86 4.79
CA LEU A 217 -14.37 7.70 5.94
C LEU A 217 -13.51 8.97 5.97
N ALA A 218 -12.19 8.85 5.75
CA ALA A 218 -11.30 10.00 5.73
C ALA A 218 -11.63 10.98 4.59
N LYS A 219 -11.96 10.46 3.40
CA LYS A 219 -12.39 11.26 2.24
C LYS A 219 -13.71 11.97 2.48
N GLU A 220 -14.69 11.27 3.05
CA GLU A 220 -15.99 11.84 3.43
C GLU A 220 -15.78 13.00 4.42
N LEU A 221 -15.00 12.79 5.49
CA LEU A 221 -14.69 13.80 6.50
C LEU A 221 -13.94 15.00 5.91
N LEU A 222 -12.99 14.77 4.99
CA LEU A 222 -12.28 15.85 4.31
C LEU A 222 -13.22 16.70 3.47
N SER A 223 -14.14 16.07 2.73
CA SER A 223 -15.11 16.79 1.90
C SER A 223 -16.11 17.60 2.73
N ALA A 224 -16.49 17.10 3.91
CA ALA A 224 -17.36 17.79 4.86
C ALA A 224 -16.66 18.91 5.64
N THR A 225 -15.32 18.97 5.67
CA THR A 225 -14.59 19.96 6.46
C THR A 225 -14.56 21.34 5.77
N PRO A 226 -15.02 22.43 6.43
CA PRO A 226 -15.07 23.76 5.81
C PRO A 226 -13.71 24.30 5.36
N LYS A 227 -13.62 24.80 4.12
CA LYS A 227 -12.37 25.30 3.52
C LYS A 227 -11.99 26.71 3.98
N GLY A 228 -12.98 27.55 4.33
CA GLY A 228 -12.79 28.97 4.61
C GLY A 228 -12.40 29.32 6.06
N ASN A 229 -12.32 28.34 6.97
CA ASN A 229 -11.99 28.59 8.38
C ASN A 229 -10.54 28.18 8.68
N PRO A 230 -9.63 29.11 9.05
CA PRO A 230 -8.26 28.80 9.44
C PRO A 230 -8.15 27.79 10.60
N MET A 231 -9.11 27.77 11.53
CA MET A 231 -9.13 26.79 12.63
C MET A 231 -9.33 25.35 12.14
N GLN A 232 -9.95 25.16 10.97
CA GLN A 232 -10.15 23.85 10.35
C GLN A 232 -9.02 23.47 9.40
N PHE A 233 -8.09 24.37 9.12
CA PHE A 233 -6.94 24.11 8.24
C PHE A 233 -6.12 22.92 8.74
N GLY A 234 -5.78 22.89 10.03
CA GLY A 234 -5.01 21.79 10.63
C GLY A 234 -5.72 20.44 10.51
N ARG A 235 -7.05 20.42 10.68
CA ARG A 235 -7.85 19.19 10.49
C ARG A 235 -7.78 18.69 9.05
N ARG A 236 -7.84 19.59 8.06
CA ARG A 236 -7.72 19.22 6.63
C ARG A 236 -6.37 18.62 6.32
N ILE A 237 -5.28 19.26 6.76
CA ILE A 237 -3.91 18.73 6.57
C ILE A 237 -3.77 17.36 7.23
N GLY A 238 -4.32 17.19 8.44
CA GLY A 238 -4.32 15.90 9.11
C GLY A 238 -5.08 14.82 8.34
N LEU A 239 -6.27 15.13 7.81
CA LEU A 239 -7.07 14.22 7.00
C LEU A 239 -6.38 13.87 5.68
N GLU A 240 -5.78 14.85 5.01
CA GLU A 240 -4.93 14.62 3.82
C GLU A 240 -3.75 13.70 4.15
N GLY A 241 -3.14 13.86 5.33
CA GLY A 241 -2.09 12.98 5.83
C GLY A 241 -2.55 11.54 6.01
N VAL A 242 -3.72 11.33 6.61
CA VAL A 242 -4.35 10.00 6.77
C VAL A 242 -4.66 9.39 5.40
N ILE A 243 -5.30 10.16 4.51
CA ILE A 243 -5.66 9.70 3.16
C ILE A 243 -4.41 9.25 2.42
N ARG A 244 -3.32 10.02 2.46
CA ARG A 244 -2.06 9.67 1.80
C ARG A 244 -1.49 8.34 2.33
N VAL A 245 -1.56 8.12 3.64
CA VAL A 245 -1.09 6.87 4.26
C VAL A 245 -1.93 5.68 3.78
N LEU A 246 -3.26 5.80 3.81
CA LEU A 246 -4.18 4.75 3.39
C LEU A 246 -4.10 4.49 1.88
N GLU A 247 -4.03 5.53 1.05
CA GLU A 247 -3.82 5.39 -0.39
C GLU A 247 -2.48 4.71 -0.71
N GLY A 248 -1.43 4.99 0.06
CA GLY A 248 -0.14 4.30 -0.08
C GLY A 248 -0.18 2.83 0.33
N ALA A 249 -1.14 2.42 1.16
CA ALA A 249 -1.36 1.02 1.52
C ALA A 249 -2.23 0.29 0.50
N VAL A 250 -3.28 0.94 0.00
CA VAL A 250 -4.25 0.36 -0.93
C VAL A 250 -3.71 0.33 -2.36
N PHE A 251 -3.02 1.39 -2.77
CA PHE A 251 -2.62 1.60 -4.15
C PHE A 251 -1.10 1.50 -4.33
N GLU A 252 -0.68 0.93 -5.46
CA GLU A 252 0.70 0.94 -5.91
C GLU A 252 0.87 1.65 -7.25
N TYR A 253 2.11 2.06 -7.52
CA TYR A 253 2.54 2.47 -8.84
C TYR A 253 2.95 1.23 -9.64
N ALA A 254 2.26 0.98 -10.74
CA ALA A 254 2.53 -0.17 -11.60
C ALA A 254 3.15 0.28 -12.94
N GLN A 255 4.04 -0.54 -13.49
CA GLN A 255 4.62 -0.28 -14.80
C GLN A 255 3.59 -0.55 -15.90
N VAL A 256 3.49 0.39 -16.83
CA VAL A 256 2.56 0.29 -17.95
C VAL A 256 3.26 -0.06 -19.24
N GLN A 257 2.62 -0.95 -19.99
CA GLN A 257 3.06 -1.32 -21.33
C GLN A 257 2.61 -0.28 -22.36
N GLY A 258 1.42 0.28 -22.21
CA GLY A 258 0.91 1.33 -23.08
C GLY A 258 -0.56 1.64 -22.84
N ILE A 259 -1.04 2.71 -23.49
CA ILE A 259 -2.46 3.05 -23.56
C ILE A 259 -3.07 2.44 -24.83
N VAL A 260 -4.20 1.75 -24.65
CA VAL A 260 -4.91 1.05 -25.72
C VAL A 260 -6.01 1.93 -26.30
N GLU A 261 -6.83 2.53 -25.43
CA GLU A 261 -8.01 3.31 -25.81
C GLU A 261 -8.19 4.53 -24.91
N LYS A 262 -9.05 5.45 -25.35
CA LYS A 262 -9.45 6.67 -24.62
C LYS A 262 -10.97 6.78 -24.62
N ARG A 263 -11.55 7.15 -23.48
CA ARG A 263 -12.98 7.47 -23.37
C ARG A 263 -13.22 8.69 -22.48
N GLY A 264 -14.44 9.23 -22.56
CA GLY A 264 -14.84 10.39 -21.77
C GLY A 264 -14.20 11.70 -22.24
N LYS A 265 -14.45 12.78 -21.48
CA LYS A 265 -13.96 14.14 -21.75
C LYS A 265 -13.81 14.90 -20.41
N GLY A 266 -12.91 15.89 -20.37
CA GLY A 266 -12.70 16.74 -19.20
C GLY A 266 -12.25 15.96 -17.97
N GLU A 267 -12.87 16.19 -16.82
CA GLU A 267 -12.54 15.50 -15.55
C GLU A 267 -12.86 13.99 -15.55
N ASN A 268 -13.74 13.56 -16.46
CA ASN A 268 -14.12 12.15 -16.63
C ASN A 268 -13.32 11.48 -17.76
N LEU A 269 -12.20 12.08 -18.17
CA LEU A 269 -11.32 11.49 -19.16
C LEU A 269 -10.60 10.27 -18.59
N GLU A 270 -10.67 9.16 -19.30
CA GLU A 270 -10.08 7.87 -18.90
C GLU A 270 -9.34 7.22 -20.07
N TYR A 271 -8.27 6.52 -19.73
CA TYR A 271 -7.44 5.76 -20.66
C TYR A 271 -7.49 4.28 -20.28
N LEU A 272 -7.65 3.41 -21.27
CA LEU A 272 -7.54 1.97 -21.09
C LEU A 272 -6.06 1.60 -21.06
N VAL A 273 -5.58 1.25 -19.89
CA VAL A 273 -4.18 0.97 -19.60
C VAL A 273 -3.92 -0.53 -19.74
N ARG A 274 -2.85 -0.87 -20.47
CA ARG A 274 -2.31 -2.24 -20.52
C ARG A 274 -1.11 -2.36 -19.59
N TRP A 275 -1.21 -3.22 -18.58
CA TRP A 275 -0.15 -3.42 -17.60
C TRP A 275 0.99 -4.30 -18.13
N LYS A 276 2.22 -4.01 -17.70
CA LYS A 276 3.41 -4.74 -18.14
C LYS A 276 3.51 -6.14 -17.54
N ASP A 277 2.97 -6.32 -16.33
CA ASP A 277 2.95 -7.59 -15.60
C ASP A 277 1.94 -8.61 -16.18
N GLY A 278 1.20 -8.23 -17.22
CA GLY A 278 0.20 -9.08 -17.86
C GLY A 278 -1.16 -9.10 -17.16
N GLY A 279 -1.39 -8.19 -16.20
CA GLY A 279 -2.73 -7.96 -15.64
C GLY A 279 -3.74 -7.56 -16.71
N ALA A 280 -5.03 -7.71 -16.39
CA ALA A 280 -6.12 -7.29 -17.27
C ALA A 280 -6.07 -5.78 -17.54
N ASN A 281 -6.44 -5.36 -18.75
CA ASN A 281 -6.48 -3.92 -19.06
C ASN A 281 -7.55 -3.22 -18.21
N GLU A 282 -7.23 -2.05 -17.68
CA GLU A 282 -8.11 -1.31 -16.77
C GLU A 282 -8.28 0.14 -17.22
N TRP A 283 -9.47 0.70 -17.01
CA TRP A 283 -9.75 2.11 -17.29
C TRP A 283 -9.24 2.96 -16.13
N VAL A 284 -8.24 3.79 -16.39
CA VAL A 284 -7.60 4.67 -15.40
C VAL A 284 -7.90 6.13 -15.76
N LYS A 285 -8.30 6.94 -14.76
CA LYS A 285 -8.55 8.38 -14.96
C LYS A 285 -7.28 9.08 -15.42
N ALA A 286 -7.41 10.03 -16.35
CA ALA A 286 -6.28 10.74 -16.96
C ALA A 286 -5.32 11.38 -15.94
N LYS A 287 -5.85 11.91 -14.84
CA LYS A 287 -5.03 12.48 -13.74
C LYS A 287 -4.12 11.46 -13.02
N PHE A 288 -4.40 10.18 -13.20
CA PHE A 288 -3.63 9.06 -12.67
C PHE A 288 -2.84 8.34 -13.76
N VAL A 289 -2.76 8.91 -14.95
CA VAL A 289 -1.89 8.44 -16.03
C VAL A 289 -0.74 9.43 -16.16
N ALA A 290 0.48 8.92 -16.31
CA ALA A 290 1.68 9.72 -16.42
C ALA A 290 1.62 10.56 -17.70
N GLU A 291 1.99 11.83 -17.58
CA GLU A 291 1.80 12.82 -18.65
C GLU A 291 2.58 12.48 -19.92
N ASP A 292 3.75 11.86 -19.77
CA ASP A 292 4.54 11.31 -20.86
C ASP A 292 3.71 10.28 -21.65
N LEU A 293 3.16 9.27 -20.97
CA LEU A 293 2.39 8.21 -21.60
C LEU A 293 1.12 8.74 -22.32
N VAL A 294 0.46 9.73 -21.72
CA VAL A 294 -0.70 10.39 -22.34
C VAL A 294 -0.28 11.13 -23.61
N ARG A 295 0.80 11.91 -23.53
CA ARG A 295 1.34 12.66 -24.67
C ARG A 295 1.71 11.72 -25.81
N ASP A 296 2.36 10.60 -25.50
CA ASP A 296 2.80 9.65 -26.53
C ASP A 296 1.59 8.98 -27.20
N TYR A 297 0.57 8.60 -26.42
CA TYR A 297 -0.67 8.08 -26.97
C TYR A 297 -1.43 9.10 -27.85
N GLU A 298 -1.52 10.36 -27.42
CA GLU A 298 -2.19 11.42 -28.18
C GLU A 298 -1.43 11.83 -29.45
N ALA A 299 -0.10 11.69 -29.44
CA ALA A 299 0.75 11.83 -30.62
C ALA A 299 0.67 10.61 -31.57
N GLY A 300 -0.09 9.57 -31.22
CA GLY A 300 -0.21 8.34 -32.01
C GLY A 300 1.07 7.49 -31.99
N LEU A 301 1.93 7.71 -31.00
CA LEU A 301 3.17 6.98 -30.82
C LEU A 301 2.90 5.65 -30.10
N GLU A 302 3.56 4.60 -30.57
CA GLU A 302 3.70 3.33 -29.90
C GLU A 302 5.17 3.09 -29.56
N TYR A 303 5.40 2.37 -28.47
CA TYR A 303 6.73 1.92 -28.12
C TYR A 303 7.15 0.74 -29.00
N ALA A 304 8.37 0.79 -29.51
CA ALA A 304 9.04 -0.28 -30.23
C ALA A 304 10.51 -0.39 -29.80
N VAL A 305 11.13 -1.52 -30.10
CA VAL A 305 12.58 -1.66 -29.88
C VAL A 305 13.32 -1.29 -31.14
N ALA A 306 14.19 -0.29 -31.02
CA ALA A 306 15.14 0.05 -32.06
C ALA A 306 16.31 -0.95 -31.97
N GLU A 307 16.61 -1.60 -33.10
CA GLU A 307 17.79 -2.46 -33.22
C GLU A 307 19.05 -1.63 -33.45
N ALA A 308 18.95 -0.61 -34.31
CA ALA A 308 20.07 0.23 -34.69
C ALA A 308 19.61 1.54 -35.35
N VAL A 309 20.48 2.56 -35.27
CA VAL A 309 20.40 3.75 -36.13
C VAL A 309 21.26 3.50 -37.37
N LEU A 310 20.67 3.64 -38.55
CA LEU A 310 21.30 3.36 -39.85
C LEU A 310 21.77 4.62 -40.59
N GLY A 311 21.24 5.79 -40.24
CA GLY A 311 21.53 7.03 -40.94
C GLY A 311 21.09 8.26 -40.17
N ARG A 312 21.59 9.44 -40.59
CA ARG A 312 21.22 10.74 -40.06
C ARG A 312 20.95 11.71 -41.21
N ARG A 313 19.90 12.52 -41.09
CA ARG A 313 19.58 13.63 -42.00
C ARG A 313 19.21 14.88 -41.21
N VAL A 314 19.05 15.98 -41.91
CA VAL A 314 18.46 17.21 -41.36
C VAL A 314 17.01 17.24 -41.80
N GLY A 315 16.09 17.16 -40.83
CA GLY A 315 14.65 17.21 -41.06
C GLY A 315 14.13 18.61 -41.37
N ASP A 316 12.82 18.71 -41.57
CA ASP A 316 12.15 19.92 -42.07
C ASP A 316 12.30 21.14 -41.14
N GLU A 317 12.48 20.92 -39.83
CA GLU A 317 12.70 21.99 -38.84
C GLU A 317 14.19 22.34 -38.62
N ARG A 318 15.10 21.87 -39.49
CA ARG A 318 16.56 21.89 -39.26
C ARG A 318 17.03 21.11 -38.04
N LYS A 319 16.16 20.27 -37.46
CA LYS A 319 16.50 19.34 -36.40
C LYS A 319 17.06 18.04 -37.01
N PRO A 320 17.97 17.34 -36.32
CA PRO A 320 18.46 16.07 -36.80
C PRO A 320 17.35 15.00 -36.72
N GLU A 321 17.27 14.20 -37.78
CA GLU A 321 16.46 12.99 -37.83
C GLU A 321 17.36 11.79 -38.10
N PHE A 322 17.00 10.65 -37.52
CA PHE A 322 17.75 9.40 -37.61
C PHE A 322 16.90 8.32 -38.27
N LEU A 323 17.52 7.55 -39.17
CA LEU A 323 16.88 6.40 -39.79
C LEU A 323 17.01 5.21 -38.85
N VAL A 324 15.93 4.82 -38.21
CA VAL A 324 15.91 3.79 -37.17
C VAL A 324 15.41 2.47 -37.75
N LYS A 325 16.20 1.40 -37.55
CA LYS A 325 15.76 0.03 -37.79
C LYS A 325 15.07 -0.50 -36.55
N TRP A 326 13.82 -0.92 -36.68
CA TRP A 326 13.03 -1.47 -35.58
C TRP A 326 13.06 -3.00 -35.58
N ALA A 327 12.89 -3.62 -34.41
CA ALA A 327 12.85 -5.07 -34.26
C ALA A 327 11.57 -5.70 -34.84
N ASP A 328 10.52 -4.89 -35.01
CA ASP A 328 9.17 -5.31 -35.39
C ASP A 328 8.66 -4.64 -36.68
N LEU A 329 9.50 -3.88 -37.38
CA LEU A 329 9.22 -3.37 -38.74
C LEU A 329 10.29 -3.86 -39.70
N GLU A 330 9.86 -4.33 -40.88
CA GLU A 330 10.78 -4.70 -41.96
C GLU A 330 11.50 -3.47 -42.53
N GLU A 331 10.81 -2.32 -42.59
CA GLU A 331 11.34 -1.08 -43.15
C GLU A 331 11.76 -0.08 -42.07
N PRO A 332 13.01 0.45 -42.13
CA PRO A 332 13.45 1.52 -41.24
C PRO A 332 12.69 2.83 -41.45
N THR A 333 12.43 3.59 -40.39
CA THR A 333 11.72 4.88 -40.46
C THR A 333 12.60 6.04 -40.02
N TRP A 334 12.36 7.24 -40.55
CA TRP A 334 13.04 8.45 -40.12
C TRP A 334 12.33 9.02 -38.89
N GLU A 335 13.06 9.13 -37.79
CA GLU A 335 12.56 9.62 -36.52
C GLU A 335 13.34 10.85 -36.06
N PRO A 336 12.66 11.81 -35.40
CA PRO A 336 13.34 12.94 -34.78
C PRO A 336 14.21 12.48 -33.60
N GLU A 337 15.28 13.21 -33.30
CA GLU A 337 16.23 12.86 -32.23
C GLU A 337 15.57 12.57 -30.88
N GLU A 338 14.49 13.28 -30.54
CA GLU A 338 13.76 13.10 -29.29
C GLU A 338 13.09 11.72 -29.16
N ASN A 339 12.86 11.03 -30.28
CA ASN A 339 12.22 9.72 -30.33
C ASN A 339 13.24 8.56 -30.38
N VAL A 340 14.55 8.84 -30.44
CA VAL A 340 15.59 7.82 -30.66
C VAL A 340 16.46 7.65 -29.42
N ASP A 341 16.89 6.42 -29.15
CA ASP A 341 17.76 6.12 -28.02
C ASP A 341 19.10 6.88 -28.12
N PRO A 342 19.45 7.72 -27.14
CA PRO A 342 20.71 8.45 -27.13
C PRO A 342 21.95 7.54 -27.19
N GLU A 343 21.89 6.32 -26.63
CA GLU A 343 22.97 5.35 -26.71
C GLU A 343 23.12 4.80 -28.14
N LEU A 344 22.02 4.54 -28.85
CA LEU A 344 22.07 4.10 -30.26
C LEU A 344 22.59 5.21 -31.18
N VAL A 345 22.17 6.45 -30.94
CA VAL A 345 22.70 7.62 -31.66
C VAL A 345 24.20 7.72 -31.46
N LYS A 346 24.66 7.59 -30.21
CA LYS A 346 26.09 7.63 -29.87
C LYS A 346 26.88 6.50 -30.56
N VAL A 347 26.39 5.26 -30.54
CA VAL A 347 27.03 4.12 -31.22
C VAL A 347 27.14 4.38 -32.74
N PHE A 348 26.07 4.92 -33.35
CA PHE A 348 26.09 5.29 -34.76
C PHE A 348 27.12 6.39 -35.06
N GLU A 349 27.19 7.43 -34.23
CA GLU A 349 28.15 8.52 -34.40
C GLU A 349 29.61 8.06 -34.26
N GLU A 350 29.90 7.22 -33.26
CA GLU A 350 31.24 6.65 -33.04
C GLU A 350 31.68 5.79 -34.23
N SER A 351 30.77 4.98 -34.79
CA SER A 351 31.06 4.16 -35.98
C SER A 351 31.26 5.01 -37.25
N SER A 352 30.53 6.12 -37.38
CA SER A 352 30.63 7.05 -38.51
C SER A 352 31.91 7.87 -38.49
N GLN A 353 32.43 8.19 -37.30
CA GLN A 353 33.71 8.91 -37.14
C GLN A 353 34.93 8.03 -37.45
N GLN A 354 34.86 6.71 -37.19
CA GLN A 354 35.92 5.77 -37.55
C GLN A 354 36.02 5.48 -39.06
N ALA A 355 35.00 5.82 -39.84
CA ALA A 355 34.93 5.59 -41.29
C ALA A 355 35.52 6.73 -42.16
N GLN A 356 36.06 7.79 -41.56
CA GLN A 356 36.75 8.87 -42.30
C GLN A 356 38.24 8.49 -42.50
N PRO A 357 38.77 8.42 -43.75
CA PRO A 357 40.14 7.97 -43.97
C PRO A 357 41.17 9.00 -43.48
N VAL A 358 42.21 8.45 -42.84
CA VAL A 358 43.45 9.11 -42.43
C VAL A 358 44.06 9.87 -43.62
N ASN A 359 44.14 11.19 -43.53
CA ASN A 359 44.80 12.00 -44.55
C ASN A 359 46.32 11.80 -44.44
N ASN A 360 46.93 11.41 -45.56
CA ASN A 360 48.30 10.93 -45.70
C ASN A 360 49.25 12.14 -45.81
N ASN A 361 50.19 12.31 -44.88
CA ASN A 361 51.38 13.16 -45.08
C ASN A 361 52.62 12.34 -44.71
N GLY A 362 53.33 11.88 -45.75
CA GLY A 362 54.56 11.10 -45.64
C GLY A 362 55.76 11.90 -45.12
N PRO A 363 56.85 11.22 -44.71
CA PRO A 363 58.01 11.87 -44.12
C PRO A 363 58.84 12.58 -45.19
N ALA A 364 59.11 13.86 -44.98
CA ALA A 364 60.08 14.62 -45.78
C ALA A 364 61.50 14.10 -45.47
N VAL A 365 62.16 13.61 -46.52
CA VAL A 365 63.57 13.23 -46.51
C VAL A 365 64.43 14.48 -46.30
N VAL A 366 65.32 14.39 -45.32
CA VAL A 366 66.38 15.35 -45.02
C VAL A 366 67.43 15.28 -46.14
N LEU A 367 67.70 16.42 -46.79
CA LEU A 367 68.99 16.68 -47.43
C LEU A 367 69.53 18.02 -46.93
N SER A 368 70.50 17.88 -46.04
CA SER A 368 71.49 18.89 -45.68
C SER A 368 72.24 19.32 -46.94
N ASN A 369 72.37 20.63 -47.16
CA ASN A 369 73.55 21.18 -47.83
C ASN A 369 73.99 22.43 -47.08
N GLN A 370 75.27 22.37 -46.68
CA GLN A 370 76.07 23.45 -46.14
C GLN A 370 76.41 24.48 -47.24
N ASP A 371 76.85 25.63 -46.74
CA ASP A 371 77.78 26.60 -47.34
C ASP A 371 77.22 27.88 -47.96
N LEU A 372 77.63 28.96 -47.27
CA LEU A 372 77.81 30.39 -47.61
C LEU A 372 76.62 31.35 -47.48
#